data_AF-A0A8H4R478-F1
#
_entry.id   AF-A0A8H4R478-F1
#
_cell.length_a   1.000
_cell.length_b   1.000
_cell.length_c   1.000
_cell.angle_alpha   90.00
_cell.angle_beta   90.00
_cell.angle_gamma   90.00
#
_symmetry.space_group_name_H-M   'P 1'
#
loop_
_entity.id
_entity.type
_entity.pdbx_description
1 polymer ?
#
loop_
_entity_poly.entity_id
_entity_poly.type
_entity_poly.pdbx_seq_one_letter_code
_entity_poly.pdbx_strand_id
1 'polypeptide(L)'
;MKLFNTIATTSLVISGALGLTLQPLVNATIGGQAEVYWTQGPNDPATWTLFLMDPYYTFGLKGILARNVDNSLGHITVSLAGANVQAGVEYNLQAANTNYPDMRYAASPIFTLSD
;
A
#
# COMPACT_ATOMS: atom_id res chain seq x y z
N MET A 1 53.55 -11.92 -22.11
CA MET A 1 52.36 -11.94 -22.99
C MET A 1 51.14 -11.70 -22.10
N LYS A 2 50.53 -10.51 -22.15
CA LYS A 2 49.37 -10.14 -21.32
C LYS A 2 48.12 -10.29 -22.19
N LEU A 3 47.15 -11.10 -21.77
CA LEU A 3 45.83 -11.15 -22.40
C LEU A 3 44.76 -11.02 -21.30
N PHE A 4 43.86 -10.09 -21.56
CA PHE A 4 42.94 -9.46 -20.62
C PHE A 4 41.63 -10.27 -20.51
N ASN A 5 41.18 -10.55 -19.29
CA ASN A 5 39.84 -11.09 -19.06
C ASN A 5 38.84 -9.92 -18.96
N THR A 6 38.08 -9.68 -20.02
CA THR A 6 36.94 -8.77 -19.98
C THR A 6 35.71 -9.55 -19.50
N ILE A 7 35.31 -9.35 -18.24
CA ILE A 7 34.02 -9.84 -17.75
C ILE A 7 32.95 -8.87 -18.25
N ALA A 8 32.15 -9.32 -19.22
CA ALA A 8 30.99 -8.57 -19.68
C ALA A 8 29.88 -8.66 -18.62
N THR A 9 29.76 -7.64 -17.78
CA THR A 9 28.62 -7.50 -16.85
C THR A 9 27.37 -7.21 -17.67
N THR A 10 26.50 -8.21 -17.82
CA THR A 10 25.19 -8.00 -18.44
C THR A 10 24.30 -7.29 -17.42
N SER A 11 24.08 -5.99 -17.60
CA SER A 11 23.11 -5.24 -16.80
C SER A 11 21.70 -5.71 -17.17
N LEU A 12 21.10 -6.55 -16.31
CA LEU A 12 19.67 -6.84 -16.37
C LEU A 12 18.93 -5.54 -16.07
N VAL A 13 18.35 -4.90 -17.09
CA VAL A 13 17.40 -3.81 -16.89
C VAL A 13 16.12 -4.46 -16.38
N ILE A 14 16.01 -4.61 -15.05
CA ILE A 14 14.76 -5.00 -14.40
C ILE A 14 13.79 -3.85 -14.65
N SER A 15 12.81 -4.08 -15.53
CA SER A 15 11.67 -3.18 -15.70
C SER A 15 11.02 -3.02 -14.33
N GLY A 16 11.19 -1.85 -13.71
CA GLY A 16 10.79 -1.63 -12.34
C GLY A 16 9.27 -1.52 -12.25
N ALA A 17 8.62 -2.66 -11.98
CA ALA A 17 7.30 -2.65 -11.38
C ALA A 17 7.35 -1.81 -10.10
N LEU A 18 6.28 -1.06 -9.83
CA LEU A 18 6.08 -0.45 -8.51
C LEU A 18 6.29 -1.53 -7.45
N GLY A 19 7.19 -1.27 -6.51
CA GLY A 19 7.58 -2.19 -5.45
C GLY A 19 6.73 -2.03 -4.18
N LEU A 20 5.86 -1.02 -4.15
CA LEU A 20 5.03 -0.73 -2.99
C LEU A 20 4.21 -1.96 -2.63
N THR A 21 4.46 -2.52 -1.44
CA THR A 21 3.68 -3.65 -0.92
C THR A 21 3.05 -3.24 0.40
N LEU A 22 1.72 -3.15 0.42
CA LEU A 22 0.94 -2.85 1.62
C LEU A 22 0.66 -4.13 2.41
N GLN A 23 0.83 -4.05 3.72
CA GLN A 23 0.42 -5.11 4.63
C GLN A 23 -1.06 -4.95 5.00
N PRO A 24 -1.78 -6.06 5.29
CA PRO A 24 -3.12 -5.96 5.83
C PRO A 24 -3.07 -5.41 7.26
N LEU A 25 -4.19 -4.85 7.72
CA LEU A 25 -4.30 -4.53 9.14
C LEU A 25 -4.35 -5.83 9.96
N VAL A 26 -3.70 -5.82 11.12
CA VAL A 26 -3.70 -6.95 12.07
C VAL A 26 -4.32 -6.48 13.37
N ASN A 27 -5.27 -7.25 13.91
CA ASN A 27 -5.97 -6.95 15.17
C ASN A 27 -6.61 -5.56 15.22
N ALA A 28 -7.08 -5.05 14.08
CA ALA A 28 -7.71 -3.74 14.00
C ALA A 28 -9.18 -3.81 14.46
N THR A 29 -9.55 -2.93 15.38
CA THR A 29 -10.89 -2.79 15.93
C THR A 29 -11.63 -1.62 15.30
N ILE A 30 -12.94 -1.72 15.22
CA ILE A 30 -13.79 -0.63 14.72
C ILE A 30 -13.65 0.58 15.64
N GLY A 31 -13.54 1.76 15.05
CA GLY A 31 -13.36 3.00 15.80
C GLY A 31 -11.97 3.17 16.45
N GLY A 32 -11.14 2.13 16.41
CA GLY A 32 -9.79 2.13 16.98
C GLY A 32 -8.77 2.82 16.10
N GLN A 33 -7.52 2.79 16.60
CA GLN A 33 -6.35 3.11 15.79
C GLN A 33 -5.67 1.82 15.33
N ALA A 34 -5.07 1.86 14.16
CA ALA A 34 -4.32 0.74 13.60
C ALA A 34 -3.03 1.24 12.95
N GLU A 35 -1.97 0.44 13.03
CA GLU A 35 -0.75 0.67 12.28
C GLU A 35 -0.86 0.02 10.90
N VAL A 36 -0.42 0.78 9.89
CA VAL A 36 -0.35 0.35 8.50
C VAL A 36 1.11 0.33 8.12
N TYR A 37 1.58 -0.79 7.57
CA TYR A 37 2.96 -0.97 7.15
C TYR A 37 3.07 -1.21 5.65
N TRP A 38 4.18 -0.80 5.07
CA TRP A 38 4.53 -1.13 3.68
C TRP A 38 6.03 -1.25 3.48
N THR A 39 6.39 -1.83 2.34
CA THR A 39 7.76 -1.78 1.80
C THR A 39 7.79 -0.96 0.52
N GLN A 40 8.92 -0.32 0.24
CA GLN A 40 9.11 0.56 -0.91
C GLN A 40 10.09 -0.04 -1.94
N GLY A 41 9.83 0.23 -3.21
CA GLY A 41 10.71 -0.01 -4.34
C GLY A 41 11.31 1.28 -4.90
N PRO A 42 12.38 1.19 -5.72
CA PRO A 42 13.14 2.34 -6.21
C PRO A 42 12.36 3.29 -7.14
N ASN A 43 11.23 2.85 -7.70
CA ASN A 43 10.40 3.65 -8.60
C ASN A 43 9.03 4.01 -8.00
N ASP A 44 8.85 3.80 -6.69
CA ASP A 44 7.58 4.11 -6.04
C ASP A 44 7.36 5.62 -5.91
N PRO A 45 6.09 6.06 -5.89
CA PRO A 45 5.76 7.46 -5.68
C PRO A 45 6.24 7.93 -4.30
N ALA A 46 6.77 9.15 -4.25
CA ALA A 46 7.18 9.77 -2.99
C ALA A 46 6.01 9.97 -2.02
N THR A 47 4.81 10.25 -2.56
CA THR A 47 3.59 10.40 -1.76
C THR A 47 2.39 9.71 -2.39
N TRP A 48 1.47 9.24 -1.54
CA TRP A 48 0.25 8.56 -1.95
C TRP A 48 -0.89 8.75 -0.93
N THR A 49 -2.09 8.27 -1.25
CA THR A 49 -3.26 8.32 -0.36
C THR A 49 -3.70 6.91 0.00
N LEU A 50 -4.00 6.69 1.28
CA LEU A 50 -4.46 5.42 1.82
C LEU A 50 -5.99 5.39 1.86
N PHE A 51 -6.55 4.40 1.17
CA PHE A 51 -7.98 4.13 1.13
C PHE A 51 -8.29 2.81 1.82
N LEU A 52 -9.43 2.76 2.53
CA LEU A 52 -10.07 1.53 2.96
C LEU A 52 -11.19 1.20 1.98
N MET A 53 -11.15 -0.03 1.45
CA MET A 53 -12.02 -0.43 0.36
C MET A 53 -12.72 -1.75 0.67
N ASP A 54 -13.92 -1.90 0.13
CA ASP A 54 -14.59 -3.17 -0.08
C ASP A 54 -13.87 -3.94 -1.20
N PRO A 55 -13.35 -5.16 -0.95
CA PRO A 55 -12.57 -5.87 -1.95
C PRO A 55 -13.42 -6.38 -3.11
N TYR A 56 -14.75 -6.42 -2.96
CA TYR A 56 -15.66 -6.98 -3.96
C TYR A 56 -16.24 -5.96 -4.93
N TYR A 57 -15.99 -4.66 -4.70
CA TYR A 57 -16.53 -3.59 -5.54
C TYR A 57 -15.42 -2.65 -6.05
N THR A 58 -15.41 -2.39 -7.35
CA THR A 58 -14.46 -1.47 -8.00
C THR A 58 -14.46 -0.06 -7.38
N PHE A 59 -15.62 0.40 -6.90
CA PHE A 59 -15.78 1.69 -6.20
C PHE A 59 -16.19 1.51 -4.73
N GLY A 60 -15.72 0.44 -4.09
CA GLY A 60 -16.05 0.07 -2.73
C GLY A 60 -15.51 0.96 -1.61
N LEU A 61 -15.32 2.27 -1.83
CA LEU A 61 -14.68 3.14 -0.85
C LEU A 61 -15.46 3.20 0.48
N LYS A 62 -14.80 2.79 1.57
CA LYS A 62 -15.34 2.85 2.94
C LYS A 62 -14.78 4.04 3.71
N GLY A 63 -13.58 4.49 3.37
CA GLY A 63 -12.96 5.65 3.99
C GLY A 63 -11.61 6.00 3.39
N ILE A 64 -11.23 7.27 3.56
CA ILE A 64 -9.87 7.75 3.29
C ILE A 64 -9.18 7.79 4.64
N LEU A 65 -8.20 6.92 4.84
CA LEU A 65 -7.55 6.76 6.14
C LEU A 65 -6.39 7.74 6.34
N ALA A 66 -5.70 8.10 5.25
CA ALA A 66 -4.62 9.09 5.25
C ALA A 66 -4.41 9.67 3.86
N ARG A 67 -3.99 10.95 3.79
CA ARG A 67 -3.65 11.65 2.54
C ARG A 67 -2.20 12.10 2.58
N ASN A 68 -1.57 12.16 1.41
CA ASN A 68 -0.18 12.60 1.26
C ASN A 68 0.78 11.83 2.18
N VAL A 69 0.57 10.52 2.30
CA VAL A 69 1.45 9.62 3.04
C VAL A 69 2.83 9.69 2.42
N ASP A 70 3.82 10.05 3.23
CA ASP A 70 5.23 10.03 2.83
C ASP A 70 5.70 8.57 2.76
N ASN A 71 6.03 8.11 1.56
CA ASN A 71 6.37 6.73 1.30
C ASN A 71 7.62 6.28 2.07
N SER A 72 8.51 7.23 2.42
CA SER A 72 9.76 6.93 3.11
C SER A 72 9.58 6.48 4.56
N LEU A 73 8.39 6.71 5.16
CA LEU A 73 8.11 6.34 6.55
C LEU A 73 8.01 4.82 6.76
N GLY A 74 7.60 4.07 5.73
CA GLY A 74 7.34 2.62 5.81
C GLY A 74 6.17 2.22 6.71
N HIS A 75 5.60 3.14 7.49
CA HIS A 75 4.43 2.94 8.32
C HIS A 75 3.72 4.26 8.69
N ILE A 76 2.43 4.18 9.04
CA ILE A 76 1.67 5.23 9.72
C ILE A 76 0.64 4.62 10.69
N THR A 77 0.22 5.40 11.68
CA THR A 77 -0.98 5.10 12.48
C THR A 77 -2.18 5.81 11.88
N VAL A 78 -3.30 5.10 11.72
CA VAL A 78 -4.56 5.64 11.20
C VAL A 78 -5.71 5.40 12.18
N SER A 79 -6.73 6.25 12.11
CA SER A 79 -7.98 6.07 12.85
C SER A 79 -9.05 5.45 11.96
N LEU A 80 -9.77 4.46 12.49
CA LEU A 80 -10.91 3.82 11.84
C LEU A 80 -12.25 4.44 12.26
N ALA A 81 -12.27 5.41 13.18
CA ALA A 81 -13.48 6.06 13.69
C ALA A 81 -14.29 6.86 12.66
N GLY A 82 -13.71 7.17 11.50
CA GLY A 82 -14.38 7.89 10.41
C GLY A 82 -14.73 7.02 9.20
N ALA A 83 -14.38 5.73 9.21
CA ALA A 83 -14.67 4.83 8.09
C ALA A 83 -16.04 4.19 8.27
N ASN A 84 -16.76 3.96 7.17
CA ASN A 84 -18.01 3.19 7.19
C ASN A 84 -17.67 1.69 7.25
N VAL A 85 -17.39 1.20 8.46
CA VAL A 85 -16.91 -0.16 8.72
C VAL A 85 -17.85 -0.94 9.63
N GLN A 86 -17.82 -2.26 9.48
CA GLN A 86 -18.65 -3.22 10.20
C GLN A 86 -17.79 -4.43 10.60
N ALA A 87 -18.10 -5.02 11.75
CA ALA A 87 -17.33 -6.14 12.27
C ALA A 87 -17.58 -7.40 11.45
N GLY A 88 -16.54 -8.21 11.26
CA GLY A 88 -16.61 -9.44 10.49
C GLY A 88 -16.80 -9.23 8.98
N VAL A 89 -16.81 -7.98 8.48
CA VAL A 89 -16.80 -7.67 7.05
C VAL A 89 -15.37 -7.60 6.56
N GLU A 90 -15.17 -8.04 5.32
CA GLU A 90 -13.87 -8.06 4.65
C GLU A 90 -13.55 -6.71 3.99
N TYR A 91 -12.29 -6.31 4.12
CA TYR A 91 -11.74 -5.07 3.60
C TYR A 91 -10.36 -5.31 3.00
N ASN A 92 -9.91 -4.37 2.16
CA ASN A 92 -8.49 -4.21 1.87
C ASN A 92 -8.07 -2.74 1.93
N LEU A 93 -6.78 -2.52 2.09
CA LEU A 93 -6.14 -1.23 1.95
C LEU A 93 -5.71 -1.03 0.52
N GLN A 94 -5.83 0.20 0.01
CA GLN A 94 -5.29 0.59 -1.28
C GLN A 94 -4.47 1.87 -1.16
N ALA A 95 -3.25 1.82 -1.68
CA ALA A 95 -2.45 3.01 -1.93
C ALA A 95 -2.68 3.44 -3.37
N ALA A 96 -3.14 4.66 -3.57
CA ALA A 96 -3.37 5.22 -4.89
C ALA A 96 -2.93 6.68 -4.95
N ASN A 97 -2.91 7.23 -6.17
CA ASN A 97 -2.59 8.63 -6.39
C ASN A 97 -3.61 9.54 -5.68
N THR A 98 -3.14 10.60 -5.03
CA THR A 98 -3.98 11.56 -4.30
C THR A 98 -5.01 12.25 -5.20
N ASN A 99 -4.65 12.51 -6.46
CA ASN A 99 -5.48 13.23 -7.43
C ASN A 99 -6.23 12.29 -8.38
N TYR A 100 -5.79 11.04 -8.50
CA TYR A 100 -6.33 10.02 -9.42
C TYR A 100 -6.49 8.69 -8.68
N PRO A 101 -7.57 8.50 -7.88
CA PRO A 101 -7.72 7.33 -7.02
C PRO A 101 -7.86 6.00 -7.80
N ASP A 102 -8.15 6.07 -9.10
CA ASP A 102 -8.12 4.97 -10.05
C ASP A 102 -6.69 4.50 -10.40
N MET A 103 -5.69 5.37 -10.27
CA MET A 103 -4.27 5.01 -10.38
C MET A 103 -3.78 4.37 -9.07
N ARG A 104 -4.08 3.09 -8.91
CA ARG A 104 -3.65 2.27 -7.78
C ARG A 104 -2.18 1.87 -7.91
N TYR A 105 -1.42 2.09 -6.84
CA TYR A 105 -0.03 1.67 -6.70
C TYR A 105 0.10 0.31 -6.02
N ALA A 106 -0.67 0.08 -4.95
CA ALA A 106 -0.65 -1.16 -4.20
C ALA A 106 -2.02 -1.46 -3.56
N ALA A 107 -2.25 -2.74 -3.26
CA ALA A 107 -3.36 -3.19 -2.42
C ALA A 107 -2.84 -4.19 -1.39
N SER A 108 -3.36 -4.14 -0.17
CA SER A 108 -3.09 -5.19 0.81
C SER A 108 -3.85 -6.47 0.48
N PRO A 109 -3.44 -7.61 1.07
CA PRO A 109 -4.33 -8.74 1.28
C PRO A 109 -5.64 -8.33 1.99
N ILE A 110 -6.67 -9.14 1.82
CA ILE A 110 -7.97 -8.97 2.48
C ILE A 110 -7.83 -9.26 3.98
N PHE A 111 -8.54 -8.50 4.81
CA PHE A 111 -8.63 -8.69 6.26
C PHE A 111 -10.03 -8.34 6.76
N THR A 112 -10.32 -8.74 8.00
CA THR A 112 -11.56 -8.38 8.71
C THR A 112 -11.26 -7.49 9.90
N LEU A 113 -12.21 -6.65 10.28
CA LEU A 113 -12.14 -5.87 11.52
C LEU A 113 -12.92 -6.59 12.64
N SER A 114 -12.43 -6.46 13.87
CA SER A 114 -13.17 -6.87 15.07
C SER A 114 -13.96 -5.70 15.65
N ASP A 115 -14.89 -6.00 16.56
CA ASP A 115 -15.51 -5.00 17.43
C ASP A 115 -14.47 -4.31 18.35
#